data_AF-A0A8H5UEF2-F1
#
_entry.id   AF-A0A8H5UEF2-F1
#
_cell.length_a   1.000
_cell.length_b   1.000
_cell.length_c   1.000
_cell.angle_alpha   90.00
_cell.angle_beta   90.00
_cell.angle_gamma   90.00
#
_symmetry.space_group_name_H-M   'P 1'
#
loop_
_entity.id
_entity.type
_entity.pdbx_description
1 polymer ?
#
loop_
_entity_poly.entity_id
_entity_poly.type
_entity_poly.pdbx_seq_one_letter_code
_entity_poly.pdbx_strand_id
1 'polypeptide(L)'
;MGEDVPQDTPQKQWWEEFPEPKAGCPRTDPSIVAKLIEVNAASGKNAHRDFLLVDVRRTDWEGGTVVTSINLPAHTLYQTRPQIYQLVKQAGIKRIIFYCGSSNGRGPRCAGWMQDYLDEVEETEIKAEILTGGIKGWQKAYAGQLMDSYDEKAWEKKE
;
A
#
# COMPACT_ATOMS: atom_id res chain seq x y z
N MET A 1 -39.89 -5.60 -33.61
CA MET A 1 -38.75 -4.73 -33.26
C MET A 1 -38.87 -4.45 -31.78
N GLY A 2 -38.15 -5.20 -30.96
CA GLY A 2 -37.94 -4.91 -29.54
C GLY A 2 -36.45 -5.06 -29.34
N GLU A 3 -35.73 -3.95 -29.31
CA GLU A 3 -34.32 -3.93 -28.96
C GLU A 3 -34.25 -4.05 -27.44
N ASP A 4 -33.82 -5.21 -26.96
CA ASP A 4 -33.45 -5.39 -25.55
C ASP A 4 -32.20 -4.54 -25.28
N VAL A 5 -32.43 -3.38 -24.66
CA VAL A 5 -31.36 -2.54 -24.12
C VAL A 5 -30.72 -3.30 -22.96
N PRO A 6 -29.41 -3.58 -22.97
CA PRO A 6 -28.74 -4.20 -21.83
C PRO A 6 -28.91 -3.30 -20.61
N GLN A 7 -29.57 -3.81 -19.57
CA GLN A 7 -29.64 -3.12 -18.29
C GLN A 7 -28.24 -3.09 -17.66
N ASP A 8 -27.66 -1.90 -17.61
CA ASP A 8 -26.39 -1.60 -16.95
C ASP A 8 -26.58 -1.78 -15.43
N THR A 9 -26.40 -3.02 -14.97
CA THR A 9 -26.44 -3.33 -13.53
C THR A 9 -25.13 -2.84 -12.92
N PRO A 10 -25.15 -1.93 -11.93
CA PRO A 10 -23.92 -1.42 -11.32
C PRO A 10 -23.08 -2.60 -10.81
N GLN A 11 -21.91 -2.79 -11.40
CA GLN A 11 -21.03 -3.87 -11.00
C GLN A 11 -20.54 -3.59 -9.57
N LYS A 12 -20.99 -4.45 -8.64
CA LYS A 12 -20.62 -4.39 -7.23
C LYS A 12 -19.10 -4.32 -7.10
N GLN A 13 -18.59 -3.32 -6.40
CA GLN A 13 -17.16 -3.21 -6.19
C GLN A 13 -16.70 -4.34 -5.25
N TRP A 14 -15.58 -4.99 -5.55
CA TRP A 14 -15.11 -6.16 -4.78
C TRP A 14 -14.92 -5.87 -3.27
N TRP A 15 -14.60 -4.62 -2.91
CA TRP A 15 -14.38 -4.24 -1.52
C TRP A 15 -15.67 -4.10 -0.71
N GLU A 16 -16.84 -4.07 -1.35
CA GLU A 16 -18.14 -4.03 -0.68
C GLU A 16 -18.49 -5.36 0.01
N GLU A 17 -17.66 -6.40 -0.15
CA GLU A 17 -17.75 -7.65 0.61
C GLU A 17 -17.17 -7.50 2.03
N PHE A 18 -16.44 -6.43 2.30
CA PHE A 18 -15.80 -6.15 3.59
C PHE A 18 -16.38 -4.89 4.23
N PRO A 19 -16.30 -4.75 5.57
CA PRO A 19 -16.70 -3.53 6.25
C PRO A 19 -15.92 -2.31 5.75
N GLU A 20 -16.57 -1.15 5.72
CA GLU A 20 -15.86 0.12 5.52
C GLU A 20 -14.88 0.35 6.69
N PRO A 21 -13.62 0.72 6.41
CA PRO A 21 -12.64 0.98 7.44
C PRO A 21 -13.08 2.18 8.30
N LYS A 22 -12.92 2.05 9.62
CA LYS A 22 -13.36 3.07 10.58
C LYS A 22 -12.22 4.02 10.95
N ALA A 23 -11.01 3.48 11.06
CA ALA A 23 -9.82 4.22 11.44
C ALA A 23 -9.39 5.21 10.36
N GLY A 24 -9.05 6.42 10.80
CA GLY A 24 -8.26 7.36 10.01
C GLY A 24 -6.77 7.05 10.16
N CYS A 25 -6.05 6.89 9.06
CA CYS A 25 -4.60 6.68 9.08
C CYS A 25 -3.85 7.95 8.68
N PRO A 26 -2.72 8.27 9.33
CA PRO A 26 -1.87 9.37 8.91
C PRO A 26 -1.31 9.12 7.51
N ARG A 27 -1.08 10.22 6.79
CA ARG A 27 -0.43 10.19 5.48
C ARG A 27 1.04 10.58 5.65
N THR A 28 1.91 9.79 5.04
CA THR A 28 3.36 9.96 5.12
C THR A 28 3.87 10.45 3.77
N ASP A 29 4.64 11.52 3.80
CA ASP A 29 5.20 12.13 2.61
C ASP A 29 6.27 11.22 1.97
N PRO A 30 6.36 11.16 0.63
CA PRO A 30 7.40 10.40 -0.05
C PRO A 30 8.82 10.71 0.42
N SER A 31 9.13 11.95 0.79
CA SER A 31 10.45 12.35 1.32
C SER A 31 10.80 11.69 2.65
N ILE A 32 9.83 11.51 3.53
CA ILE A 32 10.03 10.80 4.80
C ILE A 32 10.33 9.33 4.52
N VAL A 33 9.58 8.71 3.61
CA VAL A 33 9.79 7.31 3.24
C VAL A 33 11.13 7.09 2.54
N ALA A 34 11.53 7.99 1.63
CA ALA A 34 12.85 7.94 1.00
C ALA A 34 13.96 7.99 2.05
N LYS A 35 13.83 8.88 3.05
CA LYS A 35 14.80 8.97 4.14
C LYS A 35 14.88 7.69 4.98
N LEU A 36 13.74 7.06 5.27
CA LEU A 36 13.70 5.78 5.99
C LEU A 36 14.44 4.68 5.21
N ILE A 37 14.21 4.60 3.90
CA ILE A 37 14.88 3.65 3.00
C ILE A 37 16.40 3.87 3.00
N GLU A 38 16.85 5.12 2.83
CA GLU A 38 18.27 5.47 2.81
C GLU A 38 18.97 5.17 4.13
N VAL A 39 18.36 5.54 5.27
CA VAL A 39 18.90 5.25 6.60
C VAL A 39 19.01 3.75 6.83
N ASN A 40 17.98 2.99 6.45
CA ASN A 40 18.00 1.54 6.53
C ASN A 40 19.11 0.92 5.66
N ALA A 41 19.26 1.38 4.42
CA ALA A 41 20.31 0.91 3.51
C ALA A 41 21.72 1.22 4.05
N ALA A 42 21.92 2.42 4.61
CA ALA A 42 23.18 2.83 5.22
C ALA A 42 23.52 2.04 6.51
N SER A 43 22.51 1.54 7.22
CA SER A 43 22.69 0.76 8.46
C SER A 43 23.19 -0.67 8.21
N GLY A 44 23.15 -1.15 6.96
CA GLY A 44 23.65 -2.46 6.55
C GLY A 44 22.59 -3.56 6.53
N LYS A 45 22.93 -4.70 5.92
CA LYS A 45 21.97 -5.77 5.55
C LYS A 45 21.21 -6.41 6.73
N ASN A 46 21.75 -6.34 7.94
CA ASN A 46 21.17 -6.95 9.14
C ASN A 46 20.70 -5.91 10.17
N ALA A 47 20.64 -4.63 9.77
CA ALA A 47 20.12 -3.60 10.65
C ALA A 47 18.64 -3.84 10.94
N HIS A 48 18.25 -3.54 12.17
CA HIS A 48 16.85 -3.56 12.55
C HIS A 48 16.12 -2.45 11.79
N ARG A 49 15.10 -2.84 11.02
CA ARG A 49 14.18 -1.93 10.33
C ARG A 49 12.89 -1.88 11.12
N ASP A 50 12.36 -0.69 11.41
CA ASP A 50 11.12 -0.51 12.17
C ASP A 50 9.92 -0.13 11.28
N PHE A 51 10.07 -0.17 9.96
CA PHE A 51 9.00 0.11 9.00
C PHE A 51 8.84 -1.00 7.95
N LEU A 52 7.62 -1.15 7.43
CA LEU A 52 7.28 -2.03 6.33
C LEU A 52 6.52 -1.25 5.27
N LEU A 53 7.01 -1.29 4.03
CA LEU A 53 6.28 -0.75 2.87
C LEU A 53 5.43 -1.85 2.24
N VAL A 54 4.15 -1.57 2.04
CA VAL A 54 3.18 -2.52 1.48
C VAL A 54 2.53 -1.95 0.22
N ASP A 55 2.85 -2.55 -0.93
CA ASP A 55 2.15 -2.28 -2.17
C ASP A 55 0.88 -3.13 -2.24
N VAL A 56 -0.29 -2.50 -2.31
CA VAL A 56 -1.58 -3.21 -2.40
C VAL A 56 -2.16 -3.29 -3.82
N ARG A 57 -1.36 -2.96 -4.84
CA ARG A 57 -1.68 -3.21 -6.25
C ARG A 57 -1.74 -4.72 -6.56
N ARG A 58 -2.37 -5.07 -7.67
CA ARG A 58 -2.48 -6.47 -8.14
C ARG A 58 -1.73 -6.61 -9.46
N THR A 59 -2.46 -6.72 -10.58
CA THR A 59 -1.88 -6.81 -11.92
C THR A 59 -1.41 -5.46 -12.44
N ASP A 60 -1.85 -4.36 -11.81
CA ASP A 60 -1.54 -2.98 -12.17
C ASP A 60 -0.26 -2.43 -11.51
N TRP A 61 0.66 -3.33 -11.14
CA TRP A 61 1.96 -3.01 -10.55
C TRP A 61 3.08 -2.73 -11.57
N GLU A 62 2.73 -2.62 -12.85
CA GLU A 62 3.62 -2.24 -13.96
C GLU A 62 4.41 -0.96 -13.62
N GLY A 63 5.66 -0.88 -14.09
CA GLY A 63 6.58 0.22 -13.78
C GLY A 63 7.39 0.07 -12.49
N GLY A 64 7.20 -1.03 -11.76
CA GLY A 64 7.98 -1.38 -10.57
C GLY A 64 7.33 -0.93 -9.26
N THR A 65 8.02 -1.18 -8.15
CA THR A 65 7.57 -0.90 -6.78
C THR A 65 8.57 -0.01 -6.06
N VAL A 66 8.16 0.70 -5.00
CA VAL A 66 9.13 1.36 -4.11
C VAL A 66 10.04 0.27 -3.52
N VAL A 67 11.35 0.50 -3.47
CA VAL A 67 12.34 -0.48 -3.04
C VAL A 67 12.02 -1.02 -1.65
N THR A 68 12.28 -2.31 -1.42
CA THR A 68 12.03 -3.03 -0.15
C THR A 68 10.55 -3.25 0.21
N SER A 69 9.62 -2.92 -0.69
CA SER A 69 8.19 -3.19 -0.51
C SER A 69 7.87 -4.68 -0.58
N ILE A 70 6.87 -5.10 0.18
CA ILE A 70 6.15 -6.37 -0.08
C ILE A 70 4.85 -6.06 -0.84
N ASN A 71 4.52 -6.89 -1.84
CA ASN A 71 3.23 -6.78 -2.52
C ASN A 71 2.18 -7.66 -1.83
N LEU A 72 1.17 -7.03 -1.25
CA LEU A 72 0.02 -7.69 -0.60
C LEU A 72 -1.27 -7.13 -1.21
N PRO A 73 -1.83 -7.75 -2.25
CA PRO A 73 -2.97 -7.20 -2.99
C PRO A 73 -4.17 -6.91 -2.10
N ALA A 74 -4.82 -5.78 -2.34
CA ALA A 74 -5.95 -5.30 -1.53
C ALA A 74 -7.12 -6.30 -1.40
N HIS A 75 -7.29 -7.20 -2.39
CA HIS A 75 -8.41 -8.15 -2.49
C HIS A 75 -8.38 -9.25 -1.42
N THR A 76 -7.20 -9.57 -0.92
CA THR A 76 -7.01 -10.61 0.11
C THR A 76 -6.57 -10.01 1.45
N LEU A 77 -6.28 -8.71 1.48
CA LEU A 77 -5.61 -8.07 2.59
C LEU A 77 -6.47 -8.13 3.87
N TYR A 78 -7.78 -7.88 3.75
CA TYR A 78 -8.72 -7.85 4.87
C TYR A 78 -8.72 -9.15 5.67
N GLN A 79 -8.73 -10.30 5.00
CA GLN A 79 -8.74 -11.61 5.66
C GLN A 79 -7.38 -11.97 6.26
N THR A 80 -6.29 -11.46 5.68
CA THR A 80 -4.91 -11.77 6.10
C THR A 80 -4.34 -10.85 7.19
N ARG A 81 -5.12 -9.88 7.69
CA ARG A 81 -4.67 -8.92 8.72
C ARG A 81 -4.05 -9.59 9.95
N PRO A 82 -4.63 -10.67 10.52
CA PRO A 82 -4.02 -11.36 11.66
C PRO A 82 -2.62 -11.88 11.37
N GLN A 83 -2.39 -12.48 10.20
CA GLN A 83 -1.09 -13.03 9.82
C GLN A 83 -0.08 -11.92 9.56
N ILE A 84 -0.50 -10.84 8.88
CA ILE A 84 0.36 -9.67 8.66
C ILE A 84 0.78 -9.06 10.00
N TYR A 85 -0.15 -8.89 10.94
CA TYR A 85 0.16 -8.39 12.28
C TYR A 85 1.20 -9.25 13.01
N GLN A 86 1.03 -10.57 13.01
CA GLN A 86 1.99 -11.47 13.66
C GLN A 86 3.39 -11.34 13.06
N LEU A 87 3.50 -11.28 11.73
CA LEU A 87 4.78 -11.10 11.04
C LEU A 87 5.43 -9.74 11.36
N VAL A 88 4.63 -8.66 11.31
CA VAL A 88 5.07 -7.29 11.64
C VAL A 88 5.58 -7.22 13.08
N LYS A 89 4.84 -7.79 14.03
CA LYS A 89 5.20 -7.81 15.45
C LYS A 89 6.47 -8.61 15.71
N GLN A 90 6.61 -9.80 15.13
CA GLN A 90 7.81 -10.62 15.24
C GLN A 90 9.05 -9.95 14.62
N ALA A 91 8.85 -9.19 13.54
CA ALA A 91 9.91 -8.45 12.88
C ALA A 91 10.29 -7.12 13.57
N GLY A 92 9.61 -6.75 14.68
CA GLY A 92 9.88 -5.50 15.39
C GLY A 92 9.45 -4.23 14.64
N ILE A 93 8.59 -4.39 13.62
CA ILE A 93 8.07 -3.27 12.82
C ILE A 93 7.10 -2.45 13.67
N LYS A 94 7.23 -1.13 13.60
CA LYS A 94 6.36 -0.15 14.27
C LYS A 94 5.49 0.63 13.28
N ARG A 95 5.88 0.70 12.00
CA ARG A 95 5.15 1.47 10.97
C ARG A 95 4.84 0.60 9.76
N ILE A 96 3.56 0.41 9.43
CA ILE A 96 3.14 -0.28 8.21
C ILE A 96 2.61 0.77 7.22
N ILE A 97 3.37 1.04 6.17
CA ILE A 97 3.11 2.13 5.23
C ILE A 97 2.54 1.54 3.94
N PHE A 98 1.24 1.73 3.73
CA PHE A 98 0.51 1.20 2.59
C PHE A 98 0.50 2.18 1.42
N TYR A 99 0.55 1.64 0.20
CA TYR A 99 0.36 2.43 -1.01
C TYR A 99 -0.30 1.62 -2.12
N CYS A 100 -0.91 2.34 -3.06
CA CYS A 100 -1.35 1.76 -4.32
C CYS A 100 -0.92 2.68 -5.49
N GLY A 101 -1.66 2.68 -6.61
CA GLY A 101 -1.37 3.58 -7.73
C GLY A 101 -1.27 5.06 -7.33
N SER A 102 -2.35 5.63 -6.79
CA SER A 102 -2.42 7.04 -6.36
C SER A 102 -2.68 7.23 -4.86
N SER A 103 -2.87 6.14 -4.11
CA SER A 103 -3.34 6.16 -2.72
C SER A 103 -4.66 6.93 -2.50
N ASN A 104 -5.58 6.89 -3.47
CA ASN A 104 -6.93 7.49 -3.35
C ASN A 104 -8.06 6.44 -3.22
N GLY A 105 -7.73 5.16 -3.11
CA GLY A 105 -8.71 4.07 -2.98
C GLY A 105 -8.16 2.92 -2.16
N ARG A 106 -7.54 1.94 -2.84
CA ARG A 106 -6.99 0.72 -2.21
C ARG A 106 -6.02 0.99 -1.06
N GLY A 107 -5.06 1.90 -1.24
CA GLY A 107 -4.06 2.23 -0.21
C GLY A 107 -4.68 2.68 1.12
N PRO A 108 -5.48 3.78 1.13
CA PRO A 108 -6.21 4.22 2.33
C PRO A 108 -7.11 3.14 2.93
N ARG A 109 -7.83 2.38 2.08
CA ARG A 109 -8.71 1.32 2.54
C ARG A 109 -7.96 0.21 3.29
N CYS A 110 -6.84 -0.24 2.73
CA CYS A 110 -5.99 -1.28 3.35
C CYS A 110 -5.33 -0.79 4.63
N ALA A 111 -4.87 0.46 4.67
CA ALA A 111 -4.32 1.06 5.87
C ALA A 111 -5.37 1.13 6.98
N GLY A 112 -6.58 1.61 6.67
CA GLY A 112 -7.68 1.68 7.61
C GLY A 112 -8.09 0.30 8.13
N TRP A 113 -8.23 -0.69 7.25
CA TRP A 113 -8.53 -2.06 7.68
C TRP A 113 -7.46 -2.65 8.59
N MET A 114 -6.18 -2.38 8.31
CA MET A 114 -5.10 -2.82 9.19
C MET A 114 -5.16 -2.09 10.53
N GLN A 115 -5.38 -0.78 10.54
CA GLN A 115 -5.49 -0.02 11.79
C GLN A 115 -6.70 -0.46 12.62
N ASP A 116 -7.84 -0.71 12.01
CA ASP A 116 -9.01 -1.28 12.70
C ASP A 116 -8.66 -2.59 13.40
N TYR A 117 -7.90 -3.46 12.73
CA TYR A 117 -7.45 -4.72 13.32
C TYR A 117 -6.45 -4.50 14.46
N LEU A 118 -5.51 -3.56 14.31
CA LEU A 118 -4.56 -3.19 15.37
C LEU A 118 -5.30 -2.66 16.60
N ASP A 119 -6.35 -1.87 16.40
CA ASP A 119 -7.19 -1.34 17.48
C ASP A 119 -8.03 -2.47 18.13
N GLU A 120 -8.58 -3.41 17.34
CA GLU A 120 -9.32 -4.59 17.83
C GLU A 120 -8.47 -5.49 18.75
N VAL A 121 -7.17 -5.60 18.49
CA VAL A 121 -6.24 -6.39 19.32
C VAL A 121 -5.49 -5.54 20.35
N GLU A 122 -5.92 -4.30 20.57
CA GLU A 122 -5.34 -3.34 21.53
C GLU A 122 -3.84 -3.08 21.31
N GLU A 123 -3.37 -3.15 20.05
CA GLU A 123 -1.98 -2.86 19.69
C GLU A 123 -1.72 -1.34 19.67
N THR A 124 -0.73 -0.90 20.44
CA THR A 124 -0.45 0.53 20.64
C THR A 124 0.85 0.99 20.00
N GLU A 125 1.80 0.08 19.77
CA GLU A 125 3.13 0.42 19.27
C GLU A 125 3.22 0.44 17.75
N ILE A 126 2.34 -0.31 17.08
CA ILE A 126 2.32 -0.47 15.63
C ILE A 126 1.23 0.44 15.06
N LYS A 127 1.56 1.18 14.00
CA LYS A 127 0.60 2.04 13.30
C LYS A 127 0.59 1.81 11.80
N ALA A 128 -0.60 1.85 11.21
CA ALA A 128 -0.78 1.85 9.76
C ALA A 128 -0.78 3.28 9.22
N GLU A 129 -0.10 3.48 8.09
CA GLU A 129 0.07 4.78 7.45
C GLU A 129 -0.17 4.66 5.94
N ILE A 130 -0.34 5.80 5.27
CA ILE A 130 -0.60 5.87 3.84
C ILE A 130 0.52 6.67 3.16
N LEU A 131 1.22 6.08 2.18
CA LEU A 131 2.13 6.85 1.34
C LEU A 131 1.33 7.84 0.47
N THR A 132 1.60 9.13 0.64
CA THR A 132 0.94 10.19 -0.12
C THR A 132 1.25 10.07 -1.62
N GLY A 133 0.22 10.17 -2.46
CA GLY A 133 0.33 10.10 -3.91
C GLY A 133 0.58 8.69 -4.49
N GLY A 134 0.80 7.68 -3.64
CA GLY A 134 1.09 6.32 -4.07
C GLY A 134 2.34 6.23 -4.96
N ILE A 135 2.45 5.15 -5.73
CA ILE A 135 3.60 4.94 -6.63
C ILE A 135 3.65 5.98 -7.77
N LYS A 136 2.50 6.53 -8.21
CA LYS A 136 2.47 7.62 -9.20
C LYS A 136 3.07 8.90 -8.63
N GLY A 137 2.77 9.22 -7.38
CA GLY A 137 3.37 10.34 -6.65
C GLY A 137 4.87 10.13 -6.45
N TRP A 138 5.27 8.90 -6.09
CA TRP A 138 6.67 8.51 -5.98
C TRP A 138 7.43 8.73 -7.29
N GLN A 139 6.93 8.19 -8.40
CA GLN A 139 7.54 8.35 -9.71
C GLN A 139 7.71 9.83 -10.08
N LYS A 140 6.69 10.66 -9.84
CA LYS A 140 6.77 12.10 -10.11
C LYS A 140 7.85 12.80 -9.29
N ALA A 141 8.06 12.39 -8.04
CA ALA A 141 9.02 13.00 -7.13
C ALA A 141 10.45 12.51 -7.34
N TYR A 142 10.63 11.24 -7.72
CA TYR A 142 11.92 10.55 -7.69
C TYR A 142 12.39 10.01 -9.05
N ALA A 143 11.57 10.08 -10.10
CA ALA A 143 11.93 9.65 -11.46
C ALA A 143 12.58 8.26 -11.51
N GLY A 144 11.96 7.27 -10.85
CA GLY A 144 12.46 5.89 -10.78
C GLY A 144 13.52 5.61 -9.71
N GLN A 145 14.02 6.62 -8.99
CA GLN A 145 14.93 6.37 -7.86
C GLN A 145 14.22 5.60 -6.74
N LEU A 146 15.00 4.75 -6.07
CA LEU A 146 14.53 3.92 -4.95
C LEU A 146 13.34 3.04 -5.35
N MET A 147 13.38 2.47 -6.56
CA MET A 147 12.38 1.52 -7.05
C MET A 147 13.02 0.20 -7.45
N ASP A 148 12.34 -0.89 -7.15
CA ASP A 148 12.67 -2.24 -7.63
C ASP A 148 11.94 -2.50 -8.94
N SER A 149 12.62 -3.17 -9.87
CA SER A 149 12.09 -3.51 -11.21
C SER A 149 11.51 -2.30 -11.96
N TYR A 150 12.18 -1.15 -11.85
CA TYR A 150 11.78 0.06 -12.56
C TYR A 150 11.80 -0.18 -14.07
N ASP A 151 10.66 0.07 -14.71
CA ASP A 151 10.52 0.06 -16.17
C ASP A 151 10.07 1.43 -16.64
N GLU A 152 11.00 2.19 -17.21
CA GLU A 152 10.76 3.55 -17.70
C GLU A 152 9.62 3.60 -18.73
N LYS A 153 9.48 2.57 -19.57
CA LYS A 153 8.47 2.52 -20.63
C LYS A 153 7.05 2.47 -20.07
N ALA A 154 6.87 1.90 -18.88
CA ALA A 154 5.58 1.88 -18.20
C ALA A 154 5.16 3.27 -17.70
N TRP A 155 6.09 4.23 -17.62
CA TRP A 155 5.87 5.60 -17.16
C TRP A 155 5.86 6.64 -18.27
N GLU A 156 6.23 6.26 -19.49
CA GLU A 156 6.00 7.08 -20.68
C GLU A 156 4.49 7.31 -20.85
N LYS A 157 4.09 8.57 -21.05
CA LYS A 157 2.68 8.87 -21.33
C LYS A 157 2.28 8.15 -22.61
N LYS A 158 1.29 7.27 -22.55
CA LYS A 158 0.50 6.95 -23.74
C LYS A 158 -0.28 8.20 -24.09
N GLU A 159 0.11 8.85 -25.19
CA GLU A 159 -0.67 9.90 -25.83
C GLU A 159 -2.08 9.41 -26.22
#